data_AF-A0A3C0BE79-F1
#
_entry.id   AF-A0A3C0BE79-F1
#
_cell.length_a   1.000
_cell.length_b   1.000
_cell.length_c   1.000
_cell.angle_alpha   90.00
_cell.angle_beta   90.00
_cell.angle_gamma   90.00
#
_symmetry.space_group_name_H-M   'P 1'
#
loop_
_entity.id
_entity.type
_entity.pdbx_description
1 polymer ?
#
loop_
_entity_poly.entity_id
_entity_poly.type
_entity_poly.pdbx_seq_one_letter_code
_entity_poly.pdbx_strand_id
1 'polypeptide(L)'
;MGAKDEALRFDGSSKVDAVLTFVELRNLFQEFNIKESTVEYSDFDPPLGYKGSLYAVSNGLLQAAGLSEDLMNGSTITAEGRDDVLEAIREFETRIEFIRKNFNLFYCEGCLMGPGTSKGGKKFARKTLVTDYANKKLKDFNVNTWEKACGKHAATIDFNALFTVDDQRLPDPPEAKVEEILKVIGKNQESEKLGCGACGYESCHEFAVNVA
;
A
#
# COMPACT_ATOMS: atom_id res chain seq x y z
N MET A 1 9.70 2.34 5.94
CA MET A 1 8.46 1.51 5.84
C MET A 1 7.37 2.49 5.51
N GLY A 2 6.64 2.32 4.40
CA GLY A 2 5.79 3.36 3.79
C GLY A 2 5.11 4.33 4.77
N ALA A 3 4.25 3.83 5.67
CA ALA A 3 3.51 4.67 6.62
C ALA A 3 4.38 5.47 7.61
N LYS A 4 5.55 4.93 8.02
CA LYS A 4 6.49 5.67 8.91
C LYS A 4 7.14 6.83 8.17
N ASP A 5 7.46 6.63 6.89
CA ASP A 5 8.09 7.64 6.06
C ASP A 5 7.04 8.70 5.65
N GLU A 6 5.81 8.25 5.35
CA GLU A 6 4.66 9.11 5.03
C GLU A 6 4.27 10.04 6.18
N ALA A 7 4.33 9.56 7.43
CA ALA A 7 4.03 10.37 8.60
C ALA A 7 4.91 11.63 8.74
N LEU A 8 6.14 11.59 8.19
CA LEU A 8 7.07 12.73 8.19
C LEU A 8 6.66 13.84 7.22
N ARG A 9 5.72 13.58 6.31
CA ARG A 9 5.22 14.55 5.32
C ARG A 9 4.22 15.54 5.92
N PHE A 10 3.71 15.28 7.11
CA PHE A 10 2.66 16.10 7.73
C PHE A 10 3.21 16.87 8.93
N ASP A 11 2.84 18.14 9.02
CA ASP A 11 3.23 19.07 10.08
C ASP A 11 2.01 19.84 10.63
N GLY A 12 2.26 20.79 11.54
CA GLY A 12 1.22 21.63 12.13
C GLY A 12 0.11 20.82 12.80
N SER A 13 -1.14 21.11 12.43
CA SER A 13 -2.34 20.42 12.95
C SER A 13 -2.50 18.99 12.42
N SER A 14 -1.80 18.61 11.35
CA SER A 14 -1.87 17.29 10.74
C SER A 14 -0.68 16.40 11.11
N LYS A 15 0.22 16.90 11.97
CA LYS A 15 1.42 16.20 12.40
C LYS A 15 1.07 14.84 13.02
N VAL A 16 1.80 13.80 12.61
CA VAL A 16 1.73 12.47 13.19
C VAL A 16 2.90 12.28 14.15
N ASP A 17 2.62 12.19 15.46
CA ASP A 17 3.67 12.10 16.48
C ASP A 17 4.30 10.70 16.59
N ALA A 18 3.54 9.64 16.26
CA ALA A 18 4.02 8.28 16.35
C ALA A 18 3.34 7.36 15.34
N VAL A 19 4.12 6.42 14.79
CA VAL A 19 3.63 5.33 13.95
C VAL A 19 4.18 4.02 14.48
N LEU A 20 3.28 3.10 14.81
CA LEU A 20 3.61 1.76 15.31
C LEU A 20 3.21 0.70 14.29
N THR A 21 4.09 -0.28 14.11
CA THR A 21 3.75 -1.55 13.45
C THR A 21 2.92 -2.44 14.37
N PHE A 22 2.25 -3.44 13.80
CA PHE A 22 1.59 -4.47 14.61
C PHE A 22 2.59 -5.34 15.38
N VAL A 23 3.85 -5.41 14.93
CA VAL A 23 4.91 -6.11 15.68
C VAL A 23 5.29 -5.31 16.92
N GLU A 24 5.56 -4.01 16.78
CA GLU A 24 5.88 -3.11 17.89
C GLU A 24 4.71 -3.03 18.89
N LEU A 25 3.47 -2.91 18.42
CA LEU A 25 2.29 -2.90 19.30
C LEU A 25 2.18 -4.18 20.14
N ARG A 26 2.45 -5.35 19.55
CA ARG A 26 2.44 -6.62 20.30
C ARG A 26 3.58 -6.70 21.32
N ASN A 27 4.74 -6.14 21.02
CA ASN A 27 5.85 -6.06 21.98
C ASN A 27 5.43 -5.20 23.18
N LEU A 28 4.76 -4.06 22.96
CA LEU A 28 4.22 -3.24 24.04
C LEU A 28 3.20 -4.00 24.89
N PHE A 29 2.29 -4.77 24.26
CA PHE A 29 1.36 -5.61 25.02
C PHE A 29 2.08 -6.64 25.90
N GLN A 30 3.18 -7.21 25.43
CA GLN A 30 3.99 -8.13 26.24
C GLN A 30 4.69 -7.41 27.39
N GLU A 31 5.31 -6.25 27.12
CA GLU A 31 6.05 -5.45 28.11
C GLU A 31 5.14 -4.97 29.24
N PHE A 32 3.95 -4.49 28.90
CA PHE A 32 2.96 -4.01 29.89
C PHE A 32 2.02 -5.12 30.39
N ASN A 33 2.27 -6.39 30.01
CA ASN A 33 1.44 -7.55 30.38
C ASN A 33 -0.06 -7.37 30.08
N ILE A 34 -0.38 -6.74 28.95
CA ILE A 34 -1.74 -6.52 28.45
C ILE A 34 -2.21 -7.78 27.73
N LYS A 35 -3.30 -8.36 28.21
CA LYS A 35 -3.96 -9.54 27.64
C LYS A 35 -5.45 -9.27 27.47
N GLU A 36 -6.09 -9.96 26.55
CA GLU A 36 -7.55 -9.88 26.35
C GLU A 36 -8.32 -10.18 27.65
N SER A 37 -7.82 -11.12 28.45
CA SER A 37 -8.41 -11.46 29.76
C SER A 37 -8.21 -10.41 30.86
N THR A 38 -7.43 -9.36 30.59
CA THR A 38 -7.08 -8.31 31.58
C THR A 38 -7.71 -6.96 31.24
N VAL A 39 -8.53 -6.89 30.19
CA VAL A 39 -9.15 -5.64 29.72
C VAL A 39 -10.65 -5.84 29.55
N GLU A 40 -11.40 -4.75 29.69
CA GLU A 40 -12.83 -4.73 29.38
C GLU A 40 -13.05 -4.49 27.89
N TYR A 41 -14.13 -5.06 27.36
CA TYR A 41 -14.53 -4.79 25.99
C TYR A 41 -15.00 -3.34 25.86
N SER A 42 -14.37 -2.60 24.94
CA SER A 42 -14.83 -1.29 24.50
C SER A 42 -14.96 -1.27 22.99
N ASP A 43 -15.87 -0.45 22.46
CA ASP A 43 -15.94 -0.17 21.03
C ASP A 43 -15.13 1.08 20.68
N PHE A 44 -14.97 1.34 19.38
CA PHE A 44 -14.36 2.56 18.87
C PHE A 44 -15.26 3.77 19.07
N ASP A 45 -14.65 4.95 19.22
CA ASP A 45 -15.38 6.21 19.20
C ASP A 45 -16.00 6.47 17.81
N PRO A 46 -17.23 7.00 17.74
CA PRO A 46 -17.84 7.40 16.48
C PRO A 46 -17.16 8.66 15.89
N PRO A 47 -17.20 8.85 14.55
CA PRO A 47 -17.85 7.99 13.56
C PRO A 47 -17.07 6.67 13.34
N LEU A 48 -17.81 5.57 13.31
CA LEU A 48 -17.25 4.26 12.99
C LEU A 48 -16.82 4.20 11.52
N GLY A 49 -15.83 3.36 11.20
CA GLY A 49 -15.29 3.28 9.83
C GLY A 49 -16.21 2.70 8.75
N TYR A 50 -17.43 2.21 9.09
CA TYR A 50 -18.34 1.52 8.17
C TYR A 50 -17.60 0.44 7.33
N LYS A 51 -17.68 0.47 5.99
CA LYS A 51 -16.94 -0.42 5.09
C LYS A 51 -15.42 -0.21 5.09
N GLY A 52 -14.93 0.86 5.71
CA GLY A 52 -13.50 1.15 5.89
C GLY A 52 -12.74 0.07 6.66
N SER A 53 -13.41 -0.82 7.40
CA SER A 53 -12.77 -2.01 7.96
C SER A 53 -12.17 -2.95 6.91
N LEU A 54 -12.60 -2.84 5.64
CA LEU A 54 -12.07 -3.61 4.52
C LEU A 54 -10.77 -3.03 3.95
N TYR A 55 -10.36 -1.81 4.33
CA TYR A 55 -9.28 -1.05 3.70
C TYR A 55 -7.94 -1.81 3.62
N ALA A 56 -7.65 -2.70 4.58
CA ALA A 56 -6.43 -3.49 4.58
C ALA A 56 -6.37 -4.59 3.49
N VAL A 57 -7.52 -4.92 2.89
CA VAL A 57 -7.65 -5.83 1.74
C VAL A 57 -7.54 -5.01 0.47
N SER A 58 -6.77 -5.49 -0.51
CA SER A 58 -6.43 -4.74 -1.72
C SER A 58 -7.65 -4.19 -2.47
N ASN A 59 -8.67 -5.01 -2.68
CA ASN A 59 -9.94 -4.55 -3.26
C ASN A 59 -10.94 -3.97 -2.25
N GLY A 60 -10.62 -4.04 -0.96
CA GLY A 60 -11.47 -3.52 0.11
C GLY A 60 -11.54 -2.00 0.16
N LEU A 61 -10.48 -1.30 -0.29
CA LEU A 61 -10.52 0.15 -0.52
C LEU A 61 -11.63 0.54 -1.50
N LEU A 62 -11.77 -0.22 -2.59
CA LEU A 62 -12.80 0.05 -3.60
C LEU A 62 -14.20 -0.17 -3.03
N GLN A 63 -14.39 -1.23 -2.26
CA GLN A 63 -15.65 -1.48 -1.56
C GLN A 63 -15.99 -0.38 -0.55
N ALA A 64 -14.99 0.14 0.16
CA ALA A 64 -15.14 1.24 1.11
C ALA A 64 -15.49 2.57 0.41
N ALA A 65 -14.90 2.81 -0.76
CA ALA A 65 -15.14 4.01 -1.57
C ALA A 65 -16.40 3.91 -2.47
N GLY A 66 -17.08 2.76 -2.51
CA GLY A 66 -18.21 2.54 -3.42
C GLY A 66 -17.80 2.41 -4.89
N LEU A 67 -16.54 2.05 -5.15
CA LEU A 67 -15.99 1.74 -6.47
C LEU A 67 -16.16 0.25 -6.78
N SER A 68 -16.25 -0.07 -8.07
CA SER A 68 -16.50 -1.43 -8.56
C SER A 68 -15.38 -1.90 -9.49
N GLU A 69 -15.01 -3.17 -9.32
CA GLU A 69 -14.14 -3.95 -10.23
C GLU A 69 -14.95 -4.99 -11.01
N ASP A 70 -16.27 -4.84 -11.06
CA ASP A 70 -17.11 -5.70 -11.86
C ASP A 70 -16.60 -5.76 -13.31
N LEU A 71 -16.53 -6.96 -13.87
CA LEU A 71 -15.91 -7.18 -15.17
C LEU A 71 -16.65 -6.46 -16.31
N MET A 72 -17.95 -6.20 -16.15
CA MET A 72 -18.80 -5.61 -17.19
C MET A 72 -18.91 -4.09 -17.03
N ASN A 73 -19.04 -3.59 -15.80
CA ASN A 73 -19.35 -2.18 -15.53
C ASN A 73 -18.38 -1.47 -14.57
N GLY A 74 -17.41 -2.20 -14.00
CA GLY A 74 -16.43 -1.65 -13.08
C GLY A 74 -15.56 -0.58 -13.73
N SER A 75 -15.07 0.38 -12.95
CA SER A 75 -14.24 1.49 -13.45
C SER A 75 -12.79 1.41 -12.98
N THR A 76 -12.44 0.36 -12.25
CA THR A 76 -11.15 0.25 -11.56
C THR A 76 -10.56 -1.16 -11.73
N ILE A 77 -9.23 -1.23 -11.80
CA ILE A 77 -8.44 -2.47 -11.83
C ILE A 77 -7.51 -2.46 -10.61
N THR A 78 -7.51 -3.52 -9.81
CA THR A 78 -6.52 -3.72 -8.73
C THR A 78 -5.33 -4.55 -9.21
N ALA A 79 -4.13 -4.03 -8.97
CA ALA A 79 -2.89 -4.80 -9.07
C ALA A 79 -2.25 -4.85 -7.68
N GLU A 80 -1.85 -6.03 -7.23
CA GLU A 80 -1.25 -6.23 -5.92
C GLU A 80 0.03 -7.07 -5.98
N GLY A 81 1.04 -6.68 -5.20
CA GLY A 81 2.37 -7.27 -5.29
C GLY A 81 3.27 -6.49 -6.24
N ARG A 82 4.58 -6.61 -6.01
CA ARG A 82 5.61 -5.84 -6.73
C ARG A 82 5.50 -5.99 -8.24
N ASP A 83 5.43 -7.22 -8.72
CA ASP A 83 5.56 -7.51 -10.15
C ASP A 83 4.31 -7.02 -10.91
N ASP A 84 3.11 -7.37 -10.42
CA ASP A 84 1.83 -6.89 -10.98
C ASP A 84 1.73 -5.35 -10.98
N VAL A 85 2.20 -4.67 -9.92
CA VAL A 85 2.19 -3.21 -9.87
C VAL A 85 3.12 -2.59 -10.91
N LEU A 86 4.34 -3.15 -11.08
CA LEU A 86 5.29 -2.65 -12.07
C LEU A 86 4.79 -2.90 -13.50
N GLU A 87 4.22 -4.07 -13.77
CA GLU A 87 3.61 -4.39 -15.05
C GLU A 87 2.42 -3.48 -15.34
N ALA A 88 1.53 -3.29 -14.38
CA ALA A 88 0.38 -2.40 -14.49
C ALA A 88 0.80 -0.97 -14.87
N ILE A 89 1.87 -0.43 -14.28
CA ILE A 89 2.39 0.90 -14.61
C ILE A 89 2.94 0.95 -16.05
N ARG A 90 3.73 -0.05 -16.46
CA ARG A 90 4.31 -0.13 -17.82
C ARG A 90 3.23 -0.25 -18.90
N GLU A 91 2.22 -1.07 -18.65
CA GLU A 91 1.07 -1.20 -19.57
C GLU A 91 0.26 0.10 -19.61
N PHE A 92 0.02 0.72 -18.46
CA PHE A 92 -0.70 1.99 -18.39
C PHE A 92 0.02 3.08 -19.19
N GLU A 93 1.35 3.20 -19.07
CA GLU A 93 2.16 4.16 -19.82
C GLU A 93 2.05 3.94 -21.34
N THR A 94 2.09 2.69 -21.79
CA THR A 94 2.16 2.35 -23.23
C THR A 94 0.81 2.14 -23.91
N ARG A 95 -0.28 2.13 -23.15
CA ARG A 95 -1.65 1.82 -23.62
C ARG A 95 -2.72 2.74 -23.01
N ILE A 96 -2.35 3.94 -22.56
CA ILE A 96 -3.25 4.85 -21.85
C ILE A 96 -4.53 5.19 -22.64
N GLU A 97 -4.45 5.23 -23.97
CA GLU A 97 -5.59 5.49 -24.85
C GLU A 97 -6.63 4.36 -24.88
N PHE A 98 -6.18 3.14 -24.56
CA PHE A 98 -7.00 1.93 -24.52
C PHE A 98 -7.48 1.61 -23.10
N ILE A 99 -6.60 1.76 -22.12
CA ILE A 99 -6.86 1.48 -20.71
C ILE A 99 -7.71 2.63 -20.11
N ARG A 100 -9.03 2.54 -20.29
CA ARG A 100 -10.01 3.51 -19.77
C ARG A 100 -10.52 3.16 -18.37
N LYS A 101 -9.61 2.83 -17.45
CA LYS A 101 -9.91 2.41 -16.07
C LYS A 101 -8.96 3.09 -15.09
N ASN A 102 -9.42 3.30 -13.87
CA ASN A 102 -8.56 3.71 -12.75
C ASN A 102 -7.76 2.51 -12.23
N PHE A 103 -6.56 2.76 -11.70
CA PHE A 103 -5.69 1.71 -11.16
C PHE A 103 -5.61 1.83 -9.65
N ASN A 104 -5.83 0.71 -8.97
CA ASN A 104 -5.74 0.57 -7.53
C ASN A 104 -4.51 -0.30 -7.20
N LEU A 105 -3.39 0.36 -6.89
CA LEU A 105 -2.09 -0.30 -6.81
C LEU A 105 -1.67 -0.57 -5.36
N PHE A 106 -1.38 -1.83 -5.04
CA PHE A 106 -0.82 -2.25 -3.75
C PHE A 106 0.53 -2.89 -3.99
N TYR A 107 1.62 -2.24 -3.60
CA TYR A 107 2.96 -2.81 -3.81
C TYR A 107 3.19 -4.13 -3.05
N CYS A 108 2.55 -4.28 -1.89
CA CYS A 108 2.45 -5.56 -1.19
C CYS A 108 1.22 -6.33 -1.66
N GLU A 109 1.10 -7.61 -1.30
CA GLU A 109 -0.14 -8.39 -1.48
C GLU A 109 -1.28 -7.93 -0.52
N GLY A 110 -1.61 -6.65 -0.57
CA GLY A 110 -2.45 -5.91 0.37
C GLY A 110 -1.72 -5.48 1.64
N CYS A 111 -2.22 -4.42 2.30
CA CYS A 111 -1.70 -3.97 3.60
C CYS A 111 -1.79 -5.08 4.67
N LEU A 112 -2.72 -6.02 4.52
CA LEU A 112 -2.84 -7.23 5.35
C LEU A 112 -1.59 -8.14 5.32
N MET A 113 -0.78 -8.06 4.27
CA MET A 113 0.50 -8.78 4.12
C MET A 113 1.70 -7.84 4.22
N GLY A 114 1.49 -6.59 4.62
CA GLY A 114 2.55 -5.60 4.70
C GLY A 114 3.63 -5.95 5.73
N PRO A 115 4.84 -5.37 5.60
CA PRO A 115 6.00 -5.68 6.44
C PRO A 115 5.82 -5.30 7.92
N GLY A 116 4.87 -4.41 8.24
CA GLY A 116 4.50 -4.06 9.62
C GLY A 116 3.62 -5.10 10.33
N THR A 117 3.25 -6.19 9.65
CA THR A 117 2.45 -7.29 10.22
C THR A 117 3.33 -8.40 10.79
N SER A 118 2.75 -9.36 11.54
CA SER A 118 3.51 -10.51 12.03
C SER A 118 4.07 -11.34 10.87
N LYS A 119 5.28 -11.89 11.05
CA LYS A 119 5.88 -12.85 10.10
C LYS A 119 5.02 -14.11 9.96
N GLY A 120 5.12 -14.79 8.81
CA GLY A 120 4.44 -16.06 8.55
C GLY A 120 2.92 -15.94 8.38
N GLY A 121 2.42 -14.75 8.07
CA GLY A 121 1.00 -14.53 7.75
C GLY A 121 0.53 -15.37 6.58
N LYS A 122 -0.71 -15.86 6.65
CA LYS A 122 -1.38 -16.52 5.52
C LYS A 122 -2.38 -15.54 4.93
N LYS A 123 -2.13 -15.06 3.70
CA LYS A 123 -2.93 -14.04 2.99
C LYS A 123 -4.42 -14.32 3.06
N PHE A 124 -4.84 -15.49 2.58
CA PHE A 124 -6.26 -15.84 2.51
C PHE A 124 -6.92 -15.97 3.89
N ALA A 125 -6.21 -16.51 4.89
CA ALA A 125 -6.73 -16.59 6.26
C ALA A 125 -6.93 -15.19 6.86
N ARG A 126 -5.96 -14.28 6.67
CA ARG A 126 -6.07 -12.88 7.12
C ARG A 126 -7.22 -12.17 6.40
N LYS A 127 -7.36 -12.37 5.09
CA LYS A 127 -8.47 -11.82 4.30
C LYS A 127 -9.81 -12.29 4.86
N THR A 128 -9.98 -13.59 5.12
CA THR A 128 -11.20 -14.16 5.73
C THR A 128 -11.50 -13.53 7.09
N LEU A 129 -10.51 -13.41 7.97
CA LEU A 129 -10.70 -12.79 9.29
C LEU A 129 -11.15 -11.32 9.19
N VAL A 130 -10.56 -10.55 8.27
CA VAL A 130 -10.95 -9.14 8.04
C VAL A 130 -12.36 -9.05 7.48
N THR A 131 -12.73 -9.90 6.53
CA THR A 131 -14.08 -9.91 5.95
C THR A 131 -15.14 -10.35 6.96
N ASP A 132 -14.85 -11.36 7.79
CA ASP A 132 -15.75 -11.83 8.84
C ASP A 132 -15.97 -10.76 9.90
N TYR A 133 -14.89 -10.07 10.31
CA TYR A 133 -14.96 -8.94 11.22
C TYR A 133 -15.79 -7.78 10.64
N ALA A 134 -15.56 -7.42 9.38
CA ALA A 134 -16.33 -6.39 8.69
C ALA A 134 -17.82 -6.75 8.62
N ASN A 135 -18.15 -7.97 8.18
CA ASN A 135 -19.53 -8.45 8.09
C ASN A 135 -20.22 -8.46 9.46
N LYS A 136 -19.52 -8.88 10.52
CA LYS A 136 -20.04 -8.85 11.89
C LYS A 136 -20.36 -7.43 12.35
N LYS A 137 -19.47 -6.47 12.10
CA LYS A 137 -19.69 -5.05 12.45
C LYS A 137 -20.83 -4.42 11.65
N LEU A 138 -21.04 -4.88 10.41
CA LEU A 138 -22.07 -4.33 9.51
C LEU A 138 -23.47 -4.91 9.73
N LYS A 139 -23.61 -6.05 10.41
CA LYS A 139 -24.89 -6.75 10.59
C LYS A 139 -26.00 -5.88 11.17
N ASP A 140 -25.69 -5.12 12.21
CA ASP A 140 -26.64 -4.25 12.93
C ASP A 140 -26.25 -2.76 12.81
N PHE A 141 -25.58 -2.39 11.71
CA PHE A 141 -25.00 -1.06 11.55
C PHE A 141 -26.05 -0.01 11.20
N ASN A 142 -26.17 1.02 12.05
CA ASN A 142 -27.12 2.11 11.86
C ASN A 142 -26.51 3.24 11.01
N VAL A 143 -26.76 3.19 9.69
CA VAL A 143 -26.25 4.18 8.72
C VAL A 143 -26.67 5.61 9.09
N ASN A 144 -27.92 5.84 9.50
CA ASN A 144 -28.40 7.18 9.86
C ASN A 144 -27.64 7.79 11.06
N THR A 145 -27.26 6.96 12.04
CA THR A 145 -26.48 7.41 13.20
C THR A 145 -25.04 7.70 12.79
N TRP A 146 -24.47 6.85 11.95
CA TRP A 146 -23.15 7.03 11.37
C TRP A 146 -23.05 8.32 10.54
N GLU A 147 -24.01 8.59 9.65
CA GLU A 147 -24.05 9.82 8.83
C GLU A 147 -24.10 11.08 9.69
N LYS A 148 -24.91 11.08 10.76
CA LYS A 148 -24.95 12.19 11.72
C LYS A 148 -23.61 12.40 12.42
N ALA A 149 -22.95 11.32 12.83
CA ALA A 149 -21.64 11.38 13.45
C ALA A 149 -20.58 11.91 12.46
N CYS A 150 -20.56 11.41 11.23
CA CYS A 150 -19.69 11.90 10.16
C CYS A 150 -19.91 13.39 9.88
N GLY A 151 -21.17 13.82 9.76
CA GLY A 151 -21.53 15.21 9.48
C GLY A 151 -21.01 16.21 10.52
N LYS A 152 -20.90 15.80 11.79
CA LYS A 152 -20.31 16.62 12.86
C LYS A 152 -18.84 16.97 12.58
N HIS A 153 -18.09 16.06 11.96
CA HIS A 153 -16.65 16.21 11.71
C HIS A 153 -16.35 16.69 10.28
N ALA A 154 -17.19 16.34 9.31
CA ALA A 154 -16.98 16.65 7.89
C ALA A 154 -16.82 18.16 7.62
N ALA A 155 -17.49 19.02 8.40
CA ALA A 155 -17.39 20.47 8.26
C ALA A 155 -16.03 21.06 8.71
N THR A 156 -15.23 20.27 9.45
CA THR A 156 -13.96 20.72 10.05
C THR A 156 -12.72 20.11 9.41
N ILE A 157 -12.91 19.18 8.47
CA ILE A 157 -11.82 18.41 7.87
C ILE A 157 -11.72 18.78 6.39
N ASP A 158 -10.54 19.19 5.97
CA ASP A 158 -10.20 19.35 4.56
C ASP A 158 -9.79 18.00 3.98
N PHE A 159 -10.53 17.52 2.98
CA PHE A 159 -10.24 16.28 2.26
C PHE A 159 -9.49 16.51 0.94
N ASN A 160 -9.08 17.75 0.64
CA ASN A 160 -8.30 18.04 -0.55
C ASN A 160 -6.86 17.54 -0.38
N ALA A 161 -6.35 16.90 -1.44
CA ALA A 161 -4.94 16.58 -1.57
C ALA A 161 -4.33 17.48 -2.66
N LEU A 162 -3.19 18.09 -2.37
CA LEU A 162 -2.42 18.86 -3.34
C LEU A 162 -1.26 18.02 -3.86
N PHE A 163 -1.13 17.97 -5.18
CA PHE A 163 -0.04 17.27 -5.86
C PHE A 163 0.87 18.31 -6.51
N THR A 164 2.16 18.22 -6.21
CA THR A 164 3.18 19.01 -6.86
C THR A 164 4.04 18.08 -7.71
N VAL A 165 4.53 18.59 -8.84
CA VAL A 165 5.45 17.83 -9.68
C VAL A 165 6.72 17.58 -8.88
N ASP A 166 7.02 16.31 -8.64
CA ASP A 166 8.22 15.85 -7.97
C ASP A 166 8.98 14.94 -8.94
N ASP A 167 9.70 15.55 -9.88
CA ASP A 167 10.45 14.82 -10.90
C ASP A 167 11.72 14.22 -10.30
N GLN A 168 11.63 12.95 -9.93
CA GLN A 168 12.71 12.16 -9.34
C GLN A 168 13.54 11.43 -10.42
N ARG A 169 13.38 11.75 -11.71
CA ARG A 169 14.19 11.15 -12.78
C ARG A 169 15.63 11.63 -12.65
N LEU A 170 16.55 10.68 -12.58
CA LEU A 170 17.97 10.94 -12.68
C LEU A 170 18.37 11.00 -14.15
N PRO A 171 19.35 11.86 -14.53
CA PRO A 171 19.90 11.81 -15.88
C PRO A 171 20.58 10.47 -16.11
N ASP A 172 20.51 9.97 -17.34
CA ASP A 172 21.22 8.75 -17.71
C ASP A 172 22.74 8.95 -17.50
N PRO A 173 23.43 7.98 -16.87
CA PRO A 173 24.86 8.03 -16.71
C PRO A 173 25.57 7.93 -18.08
N PRO A 174 26.81 8.44 -18.21
CA PRO A 174 27.59 8.22 -19.41
C PRO A 174 27.82 6.72 -19.67
N GLU A 175 27.68 6.28 -20.92
CA GLU A 175 27.86 4.87 -21.32
C GLU A 175 29.21 4.28 -20.83
N ALA A 176 30.26 5.10 -20.85
CA ALA A 176 31.58 4.71 -20.35
C ALA A 176 31.56 4.28 -18.87
N LYS A 177 30.69 4.87 -18.04
CA LYS A 177 30.53 4.54 -16.63
C LYS A 177 29.75 3.23 -16.45
N VAL A 178 28.72 3.03 -17.25
CA VAL A 178 27.94 1.78 -17.29
C VAL A 178 28.85 0.61 -17.67
N GLU A 179 29.65 0.77 -18.73
CA GLU A 179 30.68 -0.17 -19.18
C GLU A 179 31.73 -0.48 -18.09
N GLU A 180 32.19 0.53 -17.35
CA GLU A 180 33.11 0.35 -16.23
C GLU A 180 32.50 -0.54 -15.13
N ILE A 181 31.25 -0.26 -14.74
CA ILE A 181 30.56 -1.03 -13.71
C ILE A 181 30.29 -2.47 -14.16
N LEU A 182 29.84 -2.66 -15.41
CA LEU A 182 29.65 -3.99 -16.01
C LEU A 182 30.94 -4.82 -15.95
N LYS A 183 32.10 -4.20 -16.25
CA LYS A 183 33.42 -4.85 -16.12
C LYS A 183 33.75 -5.22 -14.67
N VAL A 184 33.46 -4.34 -13.72
CA VAL A 184 33.68 -4.58 -12.28
C VAL A 184 32.86 -5.77 -11.77
N ILE A 185 31.62 -5.93 -12.24
CA ILE A 185 30.77 -7.09 -11.87
C ILE A 185 31.00 -8.32 -12.75
N GLY A 186 32.03 -8.31 -13.60
CA GLY A 186 32.46 -9.45 -14.42
C GLY A 186 31.55 -9.76 -15.60
N LYS A 187 30.84 -8.75 -16.12
CA LYS A 187 29.93 -8.85 -17.27
C LYS A 187 30.55 -8.17 -18.49
N ASN A 188 31.40 -8.91 -19.19
CA ASN A 188 32.28 -8.36 -20.24
C ASN A 188 31.76 -8.63 -21.65
N GLN A 189 30.81 -9.55 -21.83
CA GLN A 189 30.20 -9.85 -23.13
C GLN A 189 28.70 -9.51 -23.17
N GLU A 190 28.21 -9.19 -24.36
CA GLU A 190 26.79 -8.85 -24.60
C GLU A 190 25.83 -9.95 -24.11
N SER A 191 26.22 -11.22 -24.25
CA SER A 191 25.48 -12.40 -23.79
C SER A 191 25.38 -12.51 -22.26
N GLU A 192 26.26 -11.84 -21.52
CA GLU A 192 26.32 -11.88 -20.06
C GLU A 192 25.51 -10.75 -19.41
N LYS A 193 25.02 -9.78 -20.21
CA LYS A 193 24.18 -8.66 -19.74
C LYS A 193 22.77 -9.10 -19.31
N LEU A 194 22.37 -10.33 -19.62
CA LEU A 194 21.16 -10.98 -19.11
C LEU A 194 21.24 -11.13 -17.58
N GLY A 195 20.27 -10.52 -16.89
CA GLY A 195 20.19 -10.54 -15.43
C GLY A 195 19.61 -11.85 -14.90
N CYS A 196 20.11 -12.30 -13.75
CA CYS A 196 19.49 -13.40 -13.01
C CYS A 196 18.31 -12.95 -12.12
N GLY A 197 18.04 -11.65 -12.04
CA GLY A 197 16.99 -11.08 -11.18
C GLY A 197 17.28 -11.11 -9.67
N ALA A 198 18.36 -11.76 -9.22
CA ALA A 198 18.62 -11.99 -7.79
C ALA A 198 18.83 -10.71 -6.96
N CYS A 199 19.34 -9.64 -7.59
CA CYS A 199 19.51 -8.33 -6.96
C CYS A 199 18.28 -7.40 -7.13
N GLY A 200 17.22 -7.86 -7.79
CA GLY A 200 16.00 -7.09 -8.03
C GLY A 200 15.95 -6.28 -9.33
N TYR A 201 17.02 -6.30 -10.13
CA TYR A 201 17.07 -5.70 -11.48
C TYR A 201 16.86 -6.77 -12.56
N GLU A 202 16.17 -6.42 -13.64
CA GLU A 202 15.86 -7.32 -14.76
C GLU A 202 17.11 -7.65 -15.58
N SER A 203 18.08 -6.73 -15.63
CA SER A 203 19.35 -6.95 -16.31
C SER A 203 20.54 -6.40 -15.53
N CYS A 204 21.73 -6.95 -15.82
CA CYS A 204 22.97 -6.39 -15.28
C CYS A 204 23.24 -4.98 -15.83
N HIS A 205 22.73 -4.68 -17.04
CA HIS A 205 22.78 -3.34 -17.62
C HIS A 205 21.91 -2.36 -16.82
N GLU A 206 20.67 -2.71 -16.53
CA GLU A 206 19.76 -1.90 -15.70
C GLU A 206 20.38 -1.63 -14.32
N PHE A 207 20.97 -2.65 -13.69
CA PHE A 207 21.74 -2.46 -12.46
C PHE A 207 22.87 -1.44 -12.66
N ALA A 208 23.70 -1.60 -13.70
CA ALA A 208 24.82 -0.70 -13.94
C ALA A 208 24.38 0.74 -14.21
N VAL A 209 23.27 0.96 -14.92
CA VAL A 209 22.67 2.29 -15.13
C VAL A 209 22.20 2.92 -13.82
N ASN A 210 21.57 2.15 -12.93
CA ASN A 210 21.01 2.68 -11.69
C ASN A 210 22.06 2.94 -10.59
N VAL A 211 23.25 2.35 -10.69
CA VAL A 211 24.31 2.47 -9.68
C VAL A 211 25.46 3.39 -10.13
N ALA A 212 25.50 3.74 -11.41
CA ALA A 212 26.46 4.70 -11.99
C ALA A 212 26.25 6.12 -11.48
#